data_AF-X6Q4H1-F1
#
_entry.id   AF-X6Q4H1-F1
#
_cell.length_a   1.000
_cell.length_b   1.000
_cell.length_c   1.000
_cell.angle_alpha   90.00
_cell.angle_beta   90.00
_cell.angle_gamma   90.00
#
_symmetry.space_group_name_H-M   'P 1'
#
loop_
_entity.id
_entity.type
_entity.pdbx_description
1 polymer ?
#
loop_
_entity_poly.entity_id
_entity_poly.type
_entity_poly.pdbx_seq_one_letter_code
_entity_poly.pdbx_strand_id
1 'polypeptide(L)'
;MKTDYLLPHIFRKVGWFIFIPCSVMIMVSWLGINDWFNDDRLSFITLHIGNLNFFASEQEGRSFFYFAQEDMFSEIVYCLTFTSLYMIAFSKESVEDEYVEHLRMRSLVWALKVNTIFFVIFTWFCFGMVYITLLMLSMFSIFLLFHFRFLYELHKRRIDNEE
;
A
#
# COMPACT_ATOMS: atom_id res chain seq x y z
N MET A 1 -5.09 25.75 15.20
CA MET A 1 -5.54 24.79 16.24
C MET A 1 -4.60 23.60 16.18
N LYS A 2 -4.07 23.13 17.31
CA LYS A 2 -3.19 21.93 17.33
C LYS A 2 -4.06 20.69 17.13
N THR A 3 -4.11 20.19 15.91
CA THR A 3 -4.75 18.91 15.61
C THR A 3 -3.67 17.89 15.25
N ASP A 4 -3.26 17.11 16.26
CA ASP A 4 -2.27 16.02 16.16
C ASP A 4 -2.88 14.81 15.41
N TYR A 5 -3.00 14.91 14.08
CA TYR A 5 -3.34 13.78 13.21
C TYR A 5 -2.10 13.03 12.67
N LEU A 6 -0.89 13.47 13.02
CA LEU A 6 0.35 12.91 12.48
C LEU A 6 1.03 11.97 13.45
N LEU A 7 1.61 10.92 12.90
CA LEU A 7 2.42 9.98 13.65
C LEU A 7 3.75 10.63 14.08
N PRO A 8 4.30 10.30 15.26
CA PRO A 8 5.61 10.82 15.68
C PRO A 8 6.70 10.52 14.64
N HIS A 9 7.72 11.40 14.55
CA HIS A 9 8.81 11.30 13.56
C HIS A 9 9.54 9.93 13.54
N ILE A 10 9.55 9.20 14.67
CA ILE A 10 10.15 7.86 14.79
C ILE A 10 9.48 6.86 13.84
N PHE A 11 8.17 6.99 13.61
CA PHE A 11 7.39 6.09 12.75
C PHE A 11 7.86 6.11 11.29
N ARG A 12 8.49 7.20 10.83
CA ARG A 12 9.09 7.25 9.49
C ARG A 12 10.23 6.24 9.36
N LYS A 13 11.11 6.16 10.36
CA LYS A 13 12.26 5.23 10.35
C LYS A 13 11.80 3.78 10.50
N VAL A 14 10.84 3.54 11.40
CA VAL A 14 10.26 2.20 11.59
C VAL A 14 9.54 1.73 10.33
N GLY A 15 8.76 2.62 9.71
CA GLY A 15 8.07 2.33 8.45
C GLY A 15 9.06 1.92 7.36
N TRP A 16 10.16 2.65 7.16
CA TRP A 16 11.19 2.27 6.19
C TRP A 16 11.88 0.94 6.54
N PHE A 17 12.14 0.69 7.82
CA PHE A 17 12.75 -0.56 8.27
C PHE A 17 11.86 -1.78 8.00
N ILE A 18 10.53 -1.64 8.05
CA ILE A 18 9.57 -2.72 7.73
C ILE A 18 9.31 -2.80 6.22
N PHE A 19 9.19 -1.65 5.55
CA PHE A 19 8.86 -1.58 4.13
C PHE A 19 9.94 -2.21 3.24
N ILE A 20 11.23 -1.98 3.53
CA ILE A 20 12.35 -2.52 2.74
C ILE A 20 12.34 -4.06 2.71
N PRO A 21 12.36 -4.79 3.84
CA PRO A 21 12.36 -6.25 3.80
C PRO A 21 11.06 -6.81 3.18
N CYS A 22 9.89 -6.23 3.48
CA CYS A 22 8.63 -6.71 2.91
C CYS A 22 8.56 -6.51 1.38
N SER A 23 9.02 -5.35 0.88
CA SER A 23 9.07 -5.09 -0.56
C SER A 23 10.05 -6.00 -1.30
N VAL A 24 11.20 -6.30 -0.70
CA VAL A 24 12.16 -7.27 -1.24
C VAL A 24 11.53 -8.66 -1.31
N MET A 25 10.83 -9.09 -0.25
CA MET A 25 10.13 -10.38 -0.24
C MET A 25 9.08 -10.47 -1.35
N ILE A 26 8.22 -9.46 -1.49
CA ILE A 26 7.20 -9.41 -2.56
C ILE A 26 7.87 -9.48 -3.94
N MET A 27 8.96 -8.73 -4.16
CA MET A 27 9.69 -8.72 -5.42
C MET A 27 10.33 -10.07 -5.75
N VAL A 28 10.95 -10.74 -4.75
CA VAL A 28 11.52 -12.08 -4.91
C VAL A 28 10.44 -13.12 -5.24
N SER A 29 9.27 -13.03 -4.59
CA SER A 29 8.12 -13.89 -4.89
C SER A 29 7.66 -13.73 -6.33
N TRP A 30 7.59 -12.48 -6.79
CA TRP A 30 7.09 -12.18 -8.14
C TRP A 30 8.06 -12.65 -9.23
N LEU A 31 9.37 -12.63 -8.95
CA LEU A 31 10.40 -13.15 -9.85
C LEU A 31 10.50 -14.68 -9.85
N GLY A 32 9.79 -15.38 -8.96
CA GLY A 32 9.82 -16.85 -8.86
C GLY A 32 11.19 -17.41 -8.46
N ILE A 33 12.04 -16.59 -7.84
CA ILE A 33 13.41 -17.00 -7.46
C ILE A 33 13.38 -17.93 -6.24
N ASN A 34 12.37 -17.83 -5.39
CA ASN A 34 12.16 -18.71 -4.24
C ASN A 34 10.66 -18.86 -3.94
N ASP A 35 10.27 -20.06 -3.50
CA ASP A 35 8.95 -20.41 -2.99
C ASP A 35 8.72 -19.87 -1.55
N TRP A 36 9.27 -18.71 -1.19
CA TRP A 36 9.12 -18.16 0.17
C TRP A 36 7.66 -17.90 0.58
N PHE A 37 6.76 -17.79 -0.40
CA PHE A 37 5.32 -17.64 -0.18
C PHE A 37 4.54 -18.95 -0.36
N ASN A 38 5.20 -20.01 -0.81
CA ASN A 38 4.65 -21.37 -0.88
C ASN A 38 5.20 -22.14 0.32
N ASP A 39 4.52 -22.07 1.47
CA ASP A 39 4.91 -22.86 2.62
C ASP A 39 3.72 -23.04 3.56
N ASP A 40 3.37 -24.31 3.85
CA ASP A 40 2.39 -24.78 4.85
C ASP A 40 2.70 -24.31 6.30
N ARG A 41 3.70 -23.44 6.48
CA ARG A 41 4.31 -23.05 7.76
C ARG A 41 3.42 -22.15 8.60
N LEU A 42 2.56 -21.35 7.97
CA LEU A 42 1.68 -20.38 8.63
C LEU A 42 0.25 -20.51 8.09
N SER A 43 -0.30 -21.71 8.25
CA SER A 43 -1.71 -21.97 7.98
C SER A 43 -2.55 -21.73 9.25
N PHE A 44 -3.62 -20.96 9.11
CA PHE A 44 -4.58 -20.73 10.18
C PHE A 44 -6.00 -20.98 9.68
N ILE A 45 -6.90 -21.32 10.61
CA ILE A 45 -8.32 -21.36 10.32
C ILE A 45 -8.80 -19.92 10.21
N THR A 46 -9.21 -19.52 9.01
CA THR A 46 -9.67 -18.17 8.71
C THR A 46 -11.08 -18.17 8.19
N LEU A 47 -11.74 -17.02 8.30
CA LEU A 47 -13.08 -16.82 7.77
C LEU A 47 -12.96 -16.38 6.31
N HIS A 48 -13.47 -17.21 5.41
CA HIS A 48 -13.63 -16.88 4.02
C HIS A 48 -14.93 -16.11 3.82
N ILE A 49 -14.84 -14.99 3.10
CA ILE A 49 -15.99 -14.17 2.71
C ILE A 49 -16.05 -14.15 1.20
N GLY A 50 -17.10 -14.76 0.66
CA GLY A 50 -17.33 -14.82 -0.78
C GLY A 50 -16.62 -15.99 -1.45
N ASN A 51 -17.37 -16.71 -2.27
CA ASN A 51 -16.84 -17.62 -3.27
C ASN A 51 -16.59 -16.81 -4.56
N LEU A 52 -15.62 -17.22 -5.38
CA LEU A 52 -15.37 -16.70 -6.74
C LEU A 52 -16.66 -16.54 -7.57
N ASN A 53 -17.66 -17.35 -7.23
CA ASN A 53 -19.01 -17.34 -7.78
C ASN A 53 -19.99 -16.40 -7.03
N PHE A 54 -19.67 -15.10 -6.94
CA PHE A 54 -20.54 -14.11 -6.28
C PHE A 54 -21.99 -14.07 -6.83
N PHE A 55 -22.19 -14.51 -8.08
CA PHE A 55 -23.48 -14.58 -8.77
C PHE A 55 -23.93 -15.99 -9.20
N ALA A 56 -23.11 -17.04 -9.00
CA ALA A 56 -23.56 -18.38 -9.37
C ALA A 56 -24.43 -18.94 -8.24
N SER A 57 -25.62 -19.42 -8.59
CA SER A 57 -26.51 -20.09 -7.64
C SER A 57 -25.74 -21.15 -6.88
N GLU A 58 -25.92 -21.20 -5.56
CA GLU A 58 -25.41 -22.21 -4.63
C GLU A 58 -25.20 -23.58 -5.29
N GLN A 59 -24.03 -23.80 -5.87
CA GLN A 59 -23.55 -25.11 -6.24
C GLN A 59 -22.27 -25.32 -5.45
N GLU A 60 -22.32 -26.40 -4.67
CA GLU A 60 -21.32 -26.85 -3.72
C GLU A 60 -21.35 -26.16 -2.34
N GLY A 61 -22.46 -26.31 -1.61
CA GLY A 61 -22.49 -26.61 -0.16
C GLY A 61 -21.68 -25.73 0.82
N ARG A 62 -21.08 -24.63 0.37
CA ARG A 62 -20.27 -23.71 1.16
C ARG A 62 -21.09 -22.44 1.29
N SER A 63 -21.55 -22.20 2.50
CA SER A 63 -22.16 -20.94 2.90
C SER A 63 -21.27 -19.76 2.49
N PHE A 64 -21.86 -18.61 2.16
CA PHE A 64 -21.14 -17.38 1.80
C PHE A 64 -20.04 -16.99 2.82
N PHE A 65 -20.25 -17.40 4.08
CA PHE A 65 -19.25 -17.43 5.13
C PHE A 65 -18.90 -18.87 5.46
N TYR A 66 -17.64 -19.25 5.33
CA TYR A 66 -17.15 -20.55 5.80
C TYR A 66 -15.77 -20.38 6.41
N PHE A 67 -15.42 -21.28 7.33
CA PHE A 67 -14.08 -21.36 7.88
C PHE A 67 -13.28 -22.40 7.09
N ALA A 68 -12.11 -22.01 6.60
CA ALA A 68 -11.17 -22.94 5.99
C ALA A 68 -9.74 -22.61 6.43
N GLN A 69 -8.88 -23.60 6.29
CA GLN A 69 -7.47 -23.46 6.58
C GLN A 69 -6.77 -22.94 5.33
N GLU A 70 -6.12 -21.79 5.46
CA GLU A 70 -5.37 -21.15 4.37
C GLU A 70 -4.03 -20.65 4.87
N ASP A 71 -3.09 -20.58 3.93
CA ASP A 71 -1.77 -19.99 4.14
C ASP A 71 -1.88 -18.47 4.10
N MET A 72 -1.71 -17.82 5.25
CA MET A 72 -1.89 -16.36 5.38
C MET A 72 -0.60 -15.56 5.23
N PHE A 73 0.52 -16.22 4.90
CA PHE A 73 1.82 -15.57 4.93
C PHE A 73 1.88 -14.38 3.96
N SER A 74 1.31 -14.55 2.77
CA SER A 74 1.30 -13.51 1.74
C SER A 74 0.49 -12.29 2.17
N GLU A 75 -0.66 -12.53 2.79
CA GLU A 75 -1.62 -11.57 3.29
C GLU A 75 -1.01 -10.75 4.42
N ILE A 76 -0.28 -11.39 5.32
CA ILE A 76 0.45 -10.73 6.41
C ILE A 76 1.52 -9.80 5.84
N VAL A 77 2.31 -10.25 4.85
CA VAL A 77 3.34 -9.42 4.21
C VAL A 77 2.71 -8.22 3.50
N TYR A 78 1.58 -8.41 2.80
CA TYR A 78 0.85 -7.28 2.19
C TYR A 78 0.32 -6.30 3.23
N CYS A 79 -0.23 -6.78 4.35
CA CYS A 79 -0.72 -5.93 5.44
C CYS A 79 0.42 -5.14 6.11
N LEU A 80 1.58 -5.77 6.34
CA LEU A 80 2.78 -5.12 6.86
C LEU A 80 3.30 -4.05 5.88
N THR A 81 3.30 -4.35 4.58
CA THR A 81 3.70 -3.40 3.53
C THR A 81 2.75 -2.19 3.49
N PHE A 82 1.44 -2.43 3.58
CA PHE A 82 0.46 -1.35 3.59
C PHE A 82 0.60 -0.47 4.85
N THR A 83 0.73 -1.09 6.02
CA THR A 83 0.88 -0.39 7.30
C THR A 83 2.17 0.42 7.35
N SER A 84 3.28 -0.13 6.84
CA SER A 84 4.56 0.57 6.78
C SER A 84 4.52 1.77 5.84
N LEU A 85 3.91 1.66 4.66
CA LEU A 85 3.68 2.80 3.75
C LEU A 85 2.81 3.88 4.38
N TYR A 86 1.75 3.48 5.09
CA TYR A 86 0.91 4.42 5.84
C TYR A 86 1.73 5.17 6.89
N MET A 87 2.57 4.45 7.67
CA MET A 87 3.45 5.07 8.67
C MET A 87 4.46 6.05 8.04
N ILE A 88 5.03 5.72 6.88
CA ILE A 88 5.95 6.60 6.14
C ILE A 88 5.23 7.85 5.62
N ALA A 89 4.03 7.68 5.06
CA ALA A 89 3.23 8.74 4.48
C ALA A 89 2.74 9.75 5.54
N PHE A 90 2.25 9.26 6.68
CA PHE A 90 1.62 10.10 7.70
C PHE A 90 2.53 10.49 8.87
N SER A 91 3.83 10.20 8.78
CA SER A 91 4.81 10.65 9.79
C SER A 91 4.98 12.17 9.79
N LYS A 92 5.10 12.74 11.00
CA LYS A 92 5.34 14.15 11.25
C LYS A 92 6.74 14.58 10.84
N GLU A 93 6.85 15.76 10.24
CA GLU A 93 8.13 16.42 9.94
C GLU A 93 8.64 17.20 11.16
N SER A 94 9.96 17.42 11.24
CA SER A 94 10.60 18.08 12.40
C SER A 94 10.04 19.46 12.74
N VAL A 95 9.63 20.23 11.73
CA VAL A 95 8.98 21.54 11.90
C VAL A 95 7.72 21.51 11.06
N GLU A 96 6.57 21.54 11.74
CA GLU A 96 5.27 21.48 11.12
C GLU A 96 4.63 22.87 11.18
N ASP A 97 4.76 23.60 10.07
CA ASP A 97 4.16 24.91 9.86
C ASP A 97 2.88 24.78 9.02
N GLU A 98 2.01 25.80 9.04
CA GLU A 98 0.74 25.83 8.28
C GLU A 98 0.98 25.58 6.78
N TYR A 99 2.11 26.07 6.28
CA TYR A 99 2.54 25.80 4.91
C TYR A 99 2.79 24.31 4.63
N VAL A 100 3.46 23.60 5.53
CA VAL A 100 3.80 22.17 5.38
C VAL A 100 2.51 21.34 5.42
N GLU A 101 1.57 21.70 6.28
CA GLU A 101 0.25 21.07 6.33
C GLU A 101 -0.49 21.22 4.99
N HIS A 102 -0.55 22.44 4.46
CA HIS A 102 -1.17 22.71 3.16
C HIS A 102 -0.43 21.99 2.00
N LEU A 103 0.91 21.92 2.05
CA LEU A 103 1.72 21.21 1.08
C LEU A 103 1.40 19.73 1.04
N ARG A 104 1.23 19.12 2.22
CA ARG A 104 0.90 17.71 2.38
C ARG A 104 -0.47 17.40 1.77
N MET A 105 -1.48 18.21 2.08
CA MET A 105 -2.81 18.05 1.51
C MET A 105 -2.80 18.18 -0.02
N ARG A 106 -2.07 19.15 -0.56
CA ARG A 106 -1.93 19.34 -2.01
C ARG A 106 -1.20 18.16 -2.67
N SER A 107 -0.15 17.65 -2.04
CA SER A 107 0.59 16.47 -2.51
C SER A 107 -0.28 15.21 -2.51
N LEU A 108 -1.14 15.04 -1.50
CA LEU A 108 -2.07 13.90 -1.42
C LEU A 108 -3.11 13.95 -2.54
N VAL A 109 -3.72 15.12 -2.78
CA VAL A 109 -4.66 15.32 -3.88
C VAL A 109 -3.97 15.08 -5.24
N TRP A 110 -2.74 15.54 -5.40
CA TRP A 110 -1.96 15.29 -6.61
C TRP A 110 -1.71 13.79 -6.82
N ALA A 111 -1.27 13.08 -5.78
CA ALA A 111 -1.02 11.65 -5.85
C ALA A 111 -2.29 10.86 -6.19
N LEU A 112 -3.43 11.23 -5.60
CA LEU A 112 -4.72 10.62 -5.93
C LEU A 112 -5.07 10.84 -7.41
N LYS A 113 -4.94 12.07 -7.92
CA LYS A 113 -5.23 12.36 -9.34
C LYS A 113 -4.36 11.53 -10.28
N VAL A 114 -3.06 11.47 -10.01
CA VAL A 114 -2.12 10.69 -10.83
C VAL A 114 -2.43 9.19 -10.74
N ASN A 115 -2.71 8.67 -9.54
CA ASN A 115 -3.06 7.27 -9.36
C ASN A 115 -4.36 6.90 -10.10
N THR A 116 -5.36 7.80 -10.08
CA THR A 116 -6.61 7.61 -10.83
C THR A 116 -6.37 7.60 -12.34
N ILE A 117 -5.50 8.47 -12.85
CA ILE A 117 -5.13 8.45 -14.29
C ILE A 117 -4.49 7.10 -14.65
N PHE A 118 -3.54 6.62 -13.83
CA PHE A 118 -2.93 5.30 -14.06
C PHE A 118 -3.95 4.17 -13.99
N PHE A 119 -4.87 4.20 -13.04
CA PHE A 119 -5.94 3.21 -12.93
C PHE A 119 -6.80 3.14 -14.21
N VAL A 120 -7.20 4.28 -14.77
CA VAL A 120 -7.95 4.34 -16.03
C VAL A 120 -7.14 3.75 -17.19
N ILE A 121 -5.86 4.09 -17.28
CA ILE A 121 -4.95 3.55 -18.29
C ILE A 121 -4.85 2.03 -18.15
N PHE A 122 -4.59 1.51 -16.94
CA PHE A 122 -4.50 0.06 -16.72
C PHE A 122 -5.79 -0.66 -17.10
N THR A 123 -6.95 -0.05 -16.82
CA THR A 123 -8.26 -0.61 -17.16
C THR A 123 -8.47 -0.74 -18.67
N TRP A 124 -7.95 0.21 -19.47
CA TRP A 124 -8.15 0.20 -20.92
C TRP A 124 -7.10 -0.61 -21.68
N PHE A 125 -5.87 -0.69 -21.15
CA PHE A 125 -4.72 -1.23 -21.89
C PHE A 125 -4.16 -2.54 -21.31
N CYS A 126 -4.50 -2.91 -20.09
CA CYS A 126 -3.98 -4.12 -19.45
C CYS A 126 -5.11 -5.14 -19.21
N PHE A 127 -4.80 -6.43 -19.40
CA PHE A 127 -5.77 -7.52 -19.27
C PHE A 127 -5.18 -8.72 -18.52
N GLY A 128 -6.06 -9.60 -18.04
CA GLY A 128 -5.69 -10.84 -17.36
C GLY A 128 -4.92 -10.64 -16.06
N MET A 129 -3.98 -11.54 -15.77
CA MET A 129 -3.20 -11.49 -14.52
C MET A 129 -2.36 -10.22 -14.39
N VAL A 130 -1.86 -9.67 -15.50
CA VAL A 130 -1.10 -8.42 -15.51
C VAL A 130 -1.96 -7.25 -15.00
N TYR A 131 -3.22 -7.19 -15.40
CA TYR A 131 -4.14 -6.17 -14.91
C TYR A 131 -4.38 -6.29 -13.40
N ILE A 132 -4.62 -7.50 -12.89
CA ILE A 132 -4.82 -7.74 -11.45
C ILE A 132 -3.58 -7.32 -10.64
N THR A 133 -2.38 -7.67 -11.12
CA THR A 133 -1.13 -7.26 -10.47
C THR A 133 -0.96 -5.73 -10.48
N LEU A 134 -1.27 -5.06 -11.59
CA LEU A 134 -1.20 -3.59 -11.66
C LEU A 134 -2.24 -2.92 -10.75
N LEU A 135 -3.43 -3.49 -10.61
CA LEU A 135 -4.43 -3.03 -9.65
C LEU A 135 -3.92 -3.15 -8.22
N MET A 136 -3.34 -4.29 -7.83
CA MET A 136 -2.73 -4.46 -6.50
C MET A 136 -1.62 -3.44 -6.28
N LEU A 137 -0.73 -3.26 -7.26
CA LEU A 137 0.33 -2.25 -7.20
C LEU A 137 -0.23 -0.84 -7.05
N SER A 138 -1.37 -0.55 -7.69
CA SER A 138 -2.04 0.76 -7.63
C SER A 138 -2.54 1.14 -6.22
N MET A 139 -2.76 0.15 -5.36
CA MET A 139 -3.15 0.36 -3.95
C MET A 139 -1.97 0.87 -3.11
N PHE A 140 -0.75 0.45 -3.44
CA PHE A 140 0.47 0.88 -2.75
C PHE A 140 1.05 2.16 -3.37
N SER A 141 0.92 2.34 -4.69
CA SER A 141 1.51 3.46 -5.43
C SER A 141 1.00 4.81 -4.96
N ILE A 142 -0.25 4.94 -4.51
CA ILE A 142 -0.78 6.21 -4.02
C ILE A 142 0.05 6.77 -2.84
N PHE A 143 0.46 5.90 -1.90
CA PHE A 143 1.29 6.31 -0.76
C PHE A 143 2.69 6.70 -1.21
N LEU A 144 3.26 5.96 -2.16
CA LEU A 144 4.59 6.26 -2.72
C LEU A 144 4.57 7.58 -3.49
N LEU A 145 3.62 7.77 -4.40
CA LEU A 145 3.45 9.00 -5.18
C LEU A 145 3.29 10.21 -4.27
N PHE A 146 2.45 10.07 -3.24
CA PHE A 146 2.27 11.10 -2.24
C PHE A 146 3.58 11.42 -1.50
N HIS A 147 4.26 10.41 -0.98
CA HIS A 147 5.50 10.58 -0.23
C HIS A 147 6.60 11.23 -1.07
N PHE A 148 6.81 10.76 -2.31
CA PHE A 148 7.80 11.33 -3.22
C PHE A 148 7.45 12.77 -3.61
N ARG A 149 6.17 13.05 -3.92
CA ARG A 149 5.75 14.40 -4.28
C ARG A 149 5.94 15.38 -3.11
N PHE A 150 5.58 14.97 -1.91
CA PHE A 150 5.73 15.77 -0.71
C PHE A 150 7.20 16.10 -0.44
N LEU A 151 8.10 15.10 -0.50
CA LEU A 151 9.53 15.31 -0.32
C LEU A 151 10.13 16.23 -1.39
N TYR A 152 9.72 16.06 -2.64
CA TYR A 152 10.17 16.91 -3.75
C TYR A 152 9.76 18.38 -3.54
N GLU A 153 8.49 18.63 -3.22
CA GLU A 153 8.02 19.99 -3.00
C GLU A 153 8.65 20.63 -1.74
N LEU A 154 8.91 19.84 -0.70
CA LEU A 154 9.61 20.30 0.50
C LEU A 154 11.08 20.66 0.22
N HIS A 155 11.79 19.82 -0.55
CA HIS A 155 13.20 20.05 -0.88
C HIS A 155 13.36 21.28 -1.78
N LYS A 156 12.50 21.44 -2.80
CA LYS A 156 12.50 22.61 -3.67
C LYS A 156 12.39 23.91 -2.86
N ARG A 157 11.52 23.93 -1.86
CA ARG A 157 11.35 25.10 -0.98
C ARG A 157 12.55 25.42 -0.11
N ARG A 158 13.29 24.40 0.35
CA ARG A 158 14.50 24.63 1.13
C ARG A 158 15.55 25.37 0.29
N ILE A 159 15.68 24.99 -0.98
CA ILE A 159 16.59 25.66 -1.93
C ILE A 159 16.12 27.10 -2.18
N ASP A 160 14.83 27.32 -2.48
CA ASP A 160 14.29 28.67 -2.74
C ASP A 160 14.42 29.64 -1.54
N ASN A 161 14.55 29.13 -0.31
CA ASN A 161 14.76 29.95 0.90
C ASN A 161 16.25 30.20 1.22
N GLU A 162 17.16 29.46 0.59
CA GLU A 162 18.61 29.61 0.75
C GLU A 162 19.21 30.56 -0.30
N GLU A 163 18.51 30.84 -1.40
CA GLU A 163 18.80 31.87 -2.42
C GLU A 163 18.20 33.25 -2.05
#